data_AF-A0AAU9QFQ6-F1
#
_entry.id   AF-A0AAU9QFQ6-F1
#
_cell.length_a   1.000
_cell.length_b   1.000
_cell.length_c   1.000
_cell.angle_alpha   90.00
_cell.angle_beta   90.00
_cell.angle_gamma   90.00
#
_symmetry.space_group_name_H-M   'P 1'
#
loop_
_entity.id
_entity.type
_entity.pdbx_description
1 polymer ?
#
loop_
_entity_poly.entity_id
_entity_poly.type
_entity_poly.pdbx_seq_one_letter_code
_entity_poly.pdbx_strand_id
1 'polypeptide(L)'
;MKVRITISGLGAGIPKLPIGVNLISGCYIETKPNDGNAPTRLYGVADYLSVGGESSTLIFGHAQTEWMTVESESAKKLLQYENFLGSHVDVEVKGTSFGSSKGDVTLKVIDKIGNAKSAIDKFNIKIDAYQLASTKIRGQIRAMKTESSK
;
A
#
# COMPACT_ATOMS: atom_id res chain seq x y z
N MET A 1 -2.48 -15.33 -8.85
CA MET A 1 -2.81 -14.32 -7.82
C MET A 1 -2.64 -12.92 -8.39
N LYS A 2 -3.57 -12.02 -8.08
CA LYS A 2 -3.45 -10.58 -8.36
C LYS A 2 -3.63 -9.77 -7.08
N VAL A 3 -3.00 -8.60 -7.05
CA VAL A 3 -2.99 -7.68 -5.92
C VAL A 3 -3.43 -6.30 -6.39
N ARG A 4 -4.22 -5.60 -5.58
CA ARG A 4 -4.52 -4.18 -5.76
C ARG A 4 -4.25 -3.45 -4.46
N ILE A 5 -3.67 -2.26 -4.53
CA ILE A 5 -3.34 -1.45 -3.36
C ILE A 5 -4.10 -0.14 -3.47
N THR A 6 -4.82 0.21 -2.41
CA THR A 6 -5.43 1.53 -2.24
C THR A 6 -4.75 2.19 -1.05
N ILE A 7 -4.08 3.30 -1.26
CA ILE A 7 -3.37 4.04 -0.23
C ILE A 7 -4.05 5.39 -0.01
N SER A 8 -4.20 5.79 1.25
CA SER A 8 -4.81 7.05 1.64
C SER A 8 -4.08 7.64 2.82
N GLY A 9 -3.73 8.92 2.74
CA GLY A 9 -3.00 9.60 3.79
C GLY A 9 -3.45 11.03 3.96
N LEU A 10 -3.56 11.45 5.21
CA LEU A 10 -3.69 12.84 5.59
C LEU A 10 -2.44 13.24 6.37
N GLY A 11 -1.74 14.25 5.87
CA GLY A 11 -0.68 14.91 6.61
C GLY A 11 -0.99 16.40 6.78
N ALA A 12 -0.11 17.06 7.51
CA ALA A 12 0.02 18.49 7.52
C ALA A 12 1.52 18.79 7.45
N GLY A 13 1.94 19.64 6.52
CA GLY A 13 3.32 20.09 6.45
C GLY A 13 3.37 21.59 6.26
N ILE A 14 4.40 22.20 6.82
CA ILE A 14 4.60 23.65 6.76
C ILE A 14 5.32 23.96 5.44
N PRO A 15 4.71 24.75 4.53
CA PRO A 15 5.39 25.16 3.30
C PRO A 15 6.73 25.82 3.64
N LYS A 16 7.82 25.38 3.00
CA LYS A 16 9.21 25.85 3.17
C LYS A 16 9.99 25.32 4.38
N LEU A 17 9.43 24.40 5.18
CA LEU A 17 10.21 23.61 6.13
C LEU A 17 10.26 22.14 5.67
N PRO A 18 11.38 21.42 5.83
CA PRO A 18 11.45 19.98 5.56
C PRO A 18 10.70 19.15 6.63
N ILE A 19 9.80 19.78 7.38
CA ILE A 19 9.08 19.20 8.50
C ILE A 19 7.63 18.99 8.04
N GLY A 20 7.31 17.74 7.72
CA GLY A 20 5.95 17.25 7.53
C GLY A 20 5.54 16.39 8.71
N VAL A 21 4.29 16.54 9.17
CA VAL A 21 3.66 15.61 10.11
C VAL A 21 2.70 14.75 9.32
N ASN A 22 2.95 13.44 9.27
CA ASN A 22 1.94 12.49 8.81
C ASN A 22 0.97 12.25 9.98
N LEU A 23 -0.27 12.74 9.85
CA LEU A 23 -1.25 12.68 10.93
C LEU A 23 -1.83 11.27 11.00
N ILE A 24 -2.34 10.77 9.88
CA ILE A 24 -2.90 9.42 9.76
C ILE A 24 -2.73 8.95 8.31
N SER A 25 -2.16 7.78 8.11
CA SER A 25 -2.14 7.13 6.80
C SER A 25 -2.52 5.66 6.91
N GLY A 26 -3.24 5.16 5.91
CA GLY A 26 -3.64 3.77 5.83
C GLY A 26 -3.61 3.27 4.39
N CYS A 27 -3.42 1.97 4.23
CA CYS A 27 -3.65 1.33 2.95
C CYS A 27 -4.49 0.08 3.10
N TYR A 28 -5.28 -0.16 2.07
CA TYR A 28 -5.92 -1.43 1.81
C TYR A 28 -5.11 -2.21 0.78
N ILE A 29 -4.92 -3.49 1.06
CA ILE A 29 -4.31 -4.44 0.16
C ILE A 29 -5.37 -5.49 -0.16
N GLU A 30 -5.71 -5.61 -1.42
CA GLU A 30 -6.67 -6.59 -1.92
C GLU A 30 -5.91 -7.71 -2.63
N THR A 31 -6.25 -8.96 -2.31
CA THR A 31 -5.69 -10.12 -3.01
C THR A 31 -6.82 -10.96 -3.62
N LYS A 32 -6.61 -11.43 -4.84
CA LYS A 32 -7.47 -12.42 -5.49
C LYS A 32 -6.64 -13.60 -6.01
N PRO A 33 -7.03 -14.85 -5.73
CA PRO A 33 -6.22 -16.01 -6.08
C PRO A 33 -6.09 -16.21 -7.60
N ASN A 34 -7.16 -15.97 -8.38
CA ASN A 34 -7.21 -16.12 -9.85
C ASN A 34 -8.05 -15.02 -10.52
N ASP A 35 -7.98 -14.95 -11.86
CA ASP A 35 -8.94 -14.19 -12.66
C ASP A 35 -10.29 -14.93 -12.69
N GLY A 36 -11.31 -14.37 -12.05
CA GLY A 36 -12.64 -14.96 -11.93
C GLY A 36 -13.39 -14.47 -10.69
N ASN A 37 -14.50 -15.13 -10.35
CA ASN A 37 -15.39 -14.81 -9.22
C ASN A 37 -14.84 -15.23 -7.84
N ALA A 38 -13.53 -15.46 -7.72
CA ALA A 38 -12.93 -15.86 -6.45
C ALA A 38 -13.02 -14.71 -5.44
N PRO A 39 -13.31 -14.98 -4.15
CA PRO A 39 -13.51 -13.94 -3.17
C PRO A 39 -12.24 -13.12 -2.98
N THR A 40 -12.37 -11.80 -3.14
CA THR A 40 -11.32 -10.84 -2.82
C THR A 40 -11.13 -10.81 -1.31
N ARG A 41 -9.89 -10.98 -0.86
CA ARG A 41 -9.52 -10.75 0.54
C ARG A 41 -9.01 -9.33 0.70
N LEU A 42 -9.58 -8.60 1.65
CA LEU A 42 -9.21 -7.23 1.98
C LEU A 42 -8.40 -7.21 3.27
N TYR A 43 -7.22 -6.59 3.20
CA TYR A 43 -6.36 -6.37 4.34
C TYR A 43 -6.17 -4.87 4.56
N GLY A 44 -6.16 -4.44 5.82
CA GLY A 44 -5.86 -3.08 6.22
C GLY A 44 -4.49 -2.99 6.87
N VAL A 45 -3.78 -1.90 6.58
CA VAL A 45 -2.58 -1.45 7.29
C VAL A 45 -2.82 0.00 7.65
N ALA A 46 -2.56 0.36 8.89
CA ALA A 46 -2.60 1.74 9.35
C ALA A 46 -1.25 2.09 9.97
N ASP A 47 -0.80 3.30 9.67
CA ASP A 47 0.35 3.95 10.31
C ASP A 47 -0.16 5.25 10.94
N TYR A 48 0.04 5.34 12.26
CA TYR A 48 -0.43 6.45 13.08
C TYR A 48 0.78 7.26 13.53
N LEU A 49 0.80 8.54 13.17
CA LEU A 49 1.73 9.54 13.67
C LEU A 49 3.23 9.19 13.45
N SER A 50 3.75 9.57 12.29
CA SER A 50 5.20 9.57 12.03
C SER A 50 5.68 11.01 11.86
N VAL A 51 6.62 11.42 12.73
CA VAL A 51 7.33 12.70 12.68
C VAL A 51 8.72 12.41 12.14
N GLY A 52 8.98 12.74 10.87
CA GLY A 52 10.25 12.45 10.22
C GLY A 52 10.61 13.49 9.17
N GLY A 53 11.84 14.02 9.25
CA GLY A 53 12.37 15.08 8.37
C GLY A 53 12.66 14.67 6.92
N GLU A 54 12.33 13.43 6.51
CA GLU A 54 12.49 12.93 5.14
C GLU A 54 11.17 12.76 4.38
N SER A 55 10.00 12.99 5.01
CA SER A 55 8.71 12.97 4.31
C SER A 55 8.12 14.38 4.20
N SER A 56 8.36 15.03 3.07
CA SER A 56 7.67 16.27 2.71
C SER A 56 6.18 15.99 2.47
N THR A 57 5.38 16.31 3.49
CA THR A 57 4.03 16.88 3.43
C THR A 57 2.98 16.14 2.59
N LEU A 58 2.16 15.30 3.23
CA LEU A 58 0.83 14.93 2.71
C LEU A 58 -0.15 16.08 2.98
N ILE A 59 -0.87 16.55 1.98
CA ILE A 59 -2.14 17.29 2.11
C ILE A 59 -3.11 16.46 1.29
N PHE A 60 -3.85 15.56 1.96
CA PHE A 60 -4.73 14.53 1.40
C PHE A 60 -4.25 13.84 0.10
N GLY A 61 -3.65 12.67 0.23
CA GLY A 61 -3.34 11.80 -0.91
C GLY A 61 -4.21 10.56 -0.92
N HIS A 62 -4.88 10.28 -2.04
CA HIS A 62 -5.58 9.01 -2.28
C HIS A 62 -5.11 8.43 -3.59
N ALA A 63 -4.70 7.17 -3.61
CA ALA A 63 -4.31 6.48 -4.83
C ALA A 63 -4.75 5.03 -4.84
N GLN A 64 -5.21 4.54 -5.98
CA GLN A 64 -5.55 3.14 -6.21
C GLN A 64 -4.82 2.62 -7.44
N THR A 65 -4.13 1.49 -7.29
CA THR A 65 -3.43 0.83 -8.40
C THR A 65 -4.40 0.05 -9.26
N GLU A 66 -4.01 -0.24 -10.50
CA GLU A 66 -4.60 -1.36 -11.23
C GLU A 66 -4.33 -2.71 -10.54
N TRP A 67 -5.00 -3.77 -11.01
CA TRP A 67 -4.71 -5.13 -10.54
C TRP A 67 -3.36 -5.60 -11.07
N MET A 68 -2.41 -5.79 -10.16
CA MET A 68 -1.06 -6.27 -10.46
C MET A 68 -0.99 -7.79 -10.36
N THR A 69 -0.44 -8.44 -11.38
CA THR A 69 -0.19 -9.89 -11.34
C THR A 69 1.07 -10.19 -10.53
N VAL A 70 0.95 -11.13 -9.59
CA VAL A 70 2.10 -11.67 -8.83
C VAL A 70 2.66 -12.85 -9.59
N GLU A 71 3.88 -12.71 -10.11
CA GLU A 71 4.48 -13.72 -10.98
C GLU A 71 5.26 -14.78 -10.18
N SER A 72 6.12 -14.34 -9.25
CA SER A 72 6.97 -15.25 -8.47
C SER A 72 6.18 -16.11 -7.47
N GLU A 73 6.47 -17.40 -7.43
CA GLU A 73 5.93 -18.32 -6.41
C GLU A 73 6.34 -17.93 -4.99
N SER A 74 7.54 -17.38 -4.79
CA SER A 74 7.96 -16.91 -3.46
C SER A 74 7.11 -15.73 -2.99
N ALA A 75 6.81 -14.80 -3.89
CA ALA A 75 5.94 -13.66 -3.62
C ALA A 75 4.48 -14.12 -3.37
N LYS A 76 3.98 -15.08 -4.16
CA LYS A 76 2.66 -15.68 -3.92
C LYS A 76 2.57 -16.32 -2.54
N LYS A 77 3.60 -17.06 -2.11
CA LYS A 77 3.68 -17.65 -0.76
C LYS A 77 3.64 -16.60 0.34
N LEU A 78 4.37 -15.49 0.19
CA LEU A 78 4.34 -14.39 1.16
C LEU A 78 2.94 -13.78 1.30
N LEU A 79 2.18 -13.74 0.22
CA LEU A 79 0.83 -13.16 0.15
C LEU A 79 -0.29 -14.17 0.44
N GLN A 80 0.04 -15.43 0.71
CA GLN A 80 -0.94 -16.40 1.22
C GLN A 80 -1.41 -15.97 2.61
N TYR A 81 -2.71 -16.12 2.86
CA TYR A 81 -3.37 -15.58 4.06
C TYR A 81 -2.67 -15.96 5.37
N GLU A 82 -2.26 -17.22 5.50
CA GLU A 82 -1.55 -17.74 6.69
C GLU A 82 -0.18 -17.09 6.94
N ASN A 83 0.50 -16.65 5.87
CA ASN A 83 1.80 -16.00 5.96
C ASN A 83 1.68 -14.47 6.02
N PHE A 84 0.61 -13.92 5.44
CA PHE A 84 0.41 -12.50 5.27
C PHE A 84 -0.31 -11.86 6.46
N LEU A 85 -1.30 -12.53 7.04
CA LEU A 85 -2.04 -12.00 8.17
C LEU A 85 -1.13 -11.82 9.40
N GLY A 86 -1.18 -10.63 10.02
CA GLY A 86 -0.37 -10.30 11.18
C GLY A 86 1.10 -10.03 10.87
N SER A 87 1.54 -10.16 9.61
CA SER A 87 2.88 -9.78 9.17
C SER A 87 3.04 -8.26 9.17
N HIS A 88 4.28 -7.79 9.34
CA HIS A 88 4.60 -6.38 9.09
C HIS A 88 4.88 -6.17 7.62
N VAL A 89 4.42 -5.06 7.07
CA VAL A 89 4.66 -4.70 5.67
C VAL A 89 5.18 -3.29 5.54
N ASP A 90 5.85 -3.05 4.42
CA ASP A 90 6.25 -1.73 3.94
C ASP A 90 5.61 -1.56 2.55
N VAL A 91 4.71 -0.60 2.44
CA VAL A 91 3.99 -0.27 1.21
C VAL A 91 4.41 1.12 0.78
N GLU A 92 4.82 1.26 -0.47
CA GLU A 92 5.22 2.53 -1.05
C GLU A 92 4.58 2.72 -2.42
N VAL A 93 4.02 3.90 -2.65
CA VAL A 93 3.46 4.33 -3.94
C VAL A 93 4.09 5.67 -4.31
N LYS A 94 4.67 5.77 -5.51
CA LYS A 94 5.38 6.97 -6.00
C LYS A 94 4.86 7.46 -7.34
N GLY A 95 5.04 8.76 -7.57
CA GLY A 95 5.05 9.34 -8.92
C GLY A 95 3.68 9.73 -9.47
N THR A 96 2.66 9.91 -8.64
CA THR A 96 1.30 10.17 -9.14
C THR A 96 0.83 11.61 -8.91
N SER A 97 0.40 12.26 -9.98
CA SER A 97 -0.17 13.62 -9.94
C SER A 97 -1.53 13.60 -10.60
N PHE A 98 -2.50 14.30 -9.99
CA PHE A 98 -3.91 14.48 -10.40
C PHE A 98 -4.39 13.69 -11.63
N GLY A 99 -5.22 12.66 -11.40
CA GLY A 99 -5.91 11.89 -12.45
C GLY A 99 -5.38 10.47 -12.61
N SER A 100 -5.64 9.86 -13.79
CA SER A 100 -5.05 8.58 -14.19
C SER A 100 -3.60 8.81 -14.61
N SER A 101 -2.67 8.56 -13.69
CA SER A 101 -1.23 8.70 -13.94
C SER A 101 -0.54 7.34 -13.88
N LYS A 102 0.76 7.31 -14.22
CA LYS A 102 1.59 6.14 -14.02
C LYS A 102 2.47 6.34 -12.80
N GLY A 103 2.68 5.29 -12.03
CA GLY A 103 3.54 5.36 -10.86
C GLY A 103 4.17 4.03 -10.53
N ASP A 104 5.00 4.06 -9.49
CA ASP A 104 5.75 2.90 -9.02
C ASP A 104 5.17 2.43 -7.70
N VAL A 105 5.10 1.11 -7.53
CA VAL A 105 4.49 0.48 -6.35
C VAL A 105 5.38 -0.63 -5.84
N THR A 106 5.63 -0.58 -4.53
CA THR A 106 6.38 -1.61 -3.83
C THR A 106 5.58 -2.08 -2.62
N LEU A 107 5.50 -3.41 -2.45
CA LEU A 107 5.01 -4.06 -1.24
C LEU A 107 6.07 -5.04 -0.77
N LYS A 108 6.60 -4.81 0.43
CA LYS A 108 7.54 -5.70 1.09
C LYS A 108 6.90 -6.30 2.33
N VAL A 109 7.11 -7.60 2.55
CA VAL A 109 6.76 -8.29 3.79
C VAL A 109 8.01 -8.37 4.66
N ILE A 110 7.91 -7.86 5.88
CA ILE A 110 8.98 -7.81 6.87
C ILE A 110 8.81 -9.00 7.81
N ASP A 111 9.86 -9.81 7.92
CA ASP A 111 9.88 -10.94 8.85
C ASP A 111 10.15 -10.49 10.30
N LYS A 112 10.07 -11.43 11.25
CA LYS A 112 10.22 -11.15 12.69
C LYS A 112 11.62 -10.65 13.09
N ILE A 113 12.62 -10.84 12.24
CA ILE A 113 14.01 -10.42 12.46
C ILE A 113 14.38 -9.18 11.62
N GLY A 114 13.40 -8.58 10.94
CA GLY A 114 13.56 -7.32 10.22
C GLY A 114 13.96 -7.44 8.75
N ASN A 115 14.08 -8.65 8.18
CA ASN A 115 14.36 -8.77 6.75
C ASN A 115 13.11 -8.46 5.93
N ALA A 116 13.25 -7.57 4.96
CA ALA A 116 12.19 -7.24 4.02
C ALA A 116 12.32 -8.07 2.75
N LYS A 117 11.26 -8.80 2.39
CA LYS A 117 11.14 -9.54 1.12
C LYS A 117 10.13 -8.85 0.22
N SER A 118 10.51 -8.56 -1.01
CA SER A 118 9.61 -7.93 -1.98
C SER A 118 8.55 -8.92 -2.46
N ALA A 119 7.28 -8.56 -2.30
CA ALA A 119 6.14 -9.29 -2.84
C ALA A 119 5.59 -8.62 -4.12
N ILE A 120 5.65 -7.28 -4.17
CA ILE A 120 5.35 -6.48 -5.36
C ILE A 120 6.47 -5.47 -5.54
N ASP A 121 6.97 -5.38 -6.76
CA ASP A 121 7.89 -4.34 -7.20
C ASP A 121 7.57 -4.08 -8.68
N LYS A 122 6.71 -3.08 -8.92
CA LYS A 122 6.19 -2.78 -10.25
C LYS A 122 6.38 -1.30 -10.54
N PHE A 123 6.89 -1.02 -11.73
CA PHE A 123 7.17 0.33 -12.20
C PHE A 123 6.18 0.73 -13.28
N ASN A 124 5.88 2.02 -13.37
CA ASN A 124 5.13 2.60 -14.48
C ASN A 124 3.73 1.98 -14.69
N ILE A 125 3.06 1.57 -13.60
CA ILE A 125 1.71 1.00 -13.64
C ILE A 125 0.66 2.09 -13.58
N LYS A 126 -0.55 1.82 -14.08
CA LYS A 126 -1.67 2.76 -13.98
C LYS A 126 -2.11 2.91 -12.53
N ILE A 127 -2.24 4.15 -12.08
CA ILE A 127 -2.71 4.53 -10.75
C ILE A 127 -3.69 5.68 -10.89
N ASP A 128 -4.90 5.50 -10.35
CA ASP A 128 -5.89 6.56 -10.22
C ASP A 128 -5.63 7.28 -8.91
N ALA A 129 -5.17 8.53 -8.97
CA ALA A 129 -4.72 9.26 -7.79
C ALA A 129 -5.23 10.71 -7.72
N TYR A 130 -5.61 11.11 -6.51
CA TYR A 130 -5.80 12.49 -6.10
C TYR A 130 -4.56 12.90 -5.31
N GLN A 131 -3.67 13.65 -5.96
CA GLN A 131 -2.46 14.28 -5.42
C GLN A 131 -1.56 13.36 -4.55
N LEU A 132 -0.53 12.73 -5.14
CA LEU A 132 0.37 11.86 -4.38
C LEU A 132 1.81 11.82 -4.96
N ALA A 133 2.68 12.71 -4.47
CA ALA A 133 4.09 12.69 -4.87
C ALA A 133 4.78 11.37 -4.49
N SER A 134 4.62 10.98 -3.22
CA SER A 134 5.05 9.70 -2.68
C SER A 134 4.26 9.45 -1.39
N THR A 135 3.84 8.21 -1.14
CA THR A 135 3.29 7.81 0.16
C THR A 135 3.82 6.46 0.54
N LYS A 136 4.30 6.38 1.77
CA LYS A 136 4.87 5.19 2.36
C LYS A 136 4.14 4.88 3.65
N ILE A 137 3.77 3.62 3.83
CA ILE A 137 3.08 3.11 5.01
C ILE A 137 3.80 1.88 5.48
N ARG A 138 4.14 1.85 6.76
CA ARG A 138 4.68 0.68 7.42
C ARG A 138 3.80 0.30 8.59
N GLY A 139 3.41 -0.96 8.66
CA GLY A 139 2.54 -1.41 9.75
C GLY A 139 2.20 -2.88 9.67
N GLN A 140 1.37 -3.33 10.61
CA GLN A 140 0.93 -4.71 10.69
C GLN A 140 -0.34 -4.95 9.87
N ILE A 141 -0.37 -6.05 9.12
CA ILE A 141 -1.52 -6.50 8.34
C ILE A 141 -2.65 -6.98 9.25
N ARG A 142 -3.85 -6.46 9.02
CA ARG A 142 -5.09 -6.93 9.65
C ARG A 142 -6.10 -7.32 8.58
N ALA A 143 -6.81 -8.44 8.78
CA ALA A 143 -7.94 -8.78 7.92
C ALA A 143 -9.09 -7.81 8.17
N MET A 144 -9.65 -7.25 7.11
CA MET A 144 -10.89 -6.48 7.19
C MET A 144 -12.05 -7.44 6.92
N LYS A 145 -13.13 -7.37 7.71
CA LYS A 145 -14.34 -8.12 7.38
C LYS A 145 -14.85 -7.59 6.04
N THR A 146 -14.82 -8.43 5.01
CA THR A 146 -15.55 -8.17 3.77
C THR A 146 -17.03 -8.29 4.12
N GLU A 147 -17.78 -7.19 4.11
CA GLU A 147 -19.25 -7.29 4.09
C GLU A 147 -19.61 -8.04 2.81
N SER A 148 -20.15 -9.25 2.97
CA SER A 148 -20.81 -9.93 1.87
C SER A 148 -22.06 -9.11 1.57
N SER A 149 -22.05 -8.36 0.47
CA SER A 149 -23.28 -7.78 -0.06
C SER A 149 -24.32 -8.91 -0.15
N LYS A 150 -25.41 -8.76 0.58
CA LYS A 150 -26.61 -9.59 0.44
C LYS A 150 -27.29 -9.28 -0.89
#